data_AF-A0A1I0WTD7-F1
#
_entry.id   AF-A0A1I0WTD7-F1
#
_cell.length_a   1.000
_cell.length_b   1.000
_cell.length_c   1.000
_cell.angle_alpha   90.00
_cell.angle_beta   90.00
_cell.angle_gamma   90.00
#
_symmetry.space_group_name_H-M   'P 1'
#
loop_
_entity.id
_entity.type
_entity.pdbx_description
1 polymer ?
#
loop_
_entity_poly.entity_id
_entity_poly.type
_entity_poly.pdbx_seq_one_letter_code
_entity_poly.pdbx_strand_id
1 'polypeptide(L)'
;MSVRGDFWSRRKARVEAEEAEVREQERELARIKRDEELAERTDEELLAELDLPDPDAVATKDELQRFMTETVPERLRRRALRALWRSNPVLANVDGLVEYGEDYTDSATVIENLQTAYEVGKGMASQFREMFAEPDSKAEPEEDDLAEDVADASSEASDPNPENASIALAASDETEEPAPLDLPRRSMRFTFEDT
;
A
#
# COMPACT_ATOMS: atom_id res chain seq x y z
N MET A 1 -36.24 12.77 -24.64
CA MET A 1 -35.79 13.64 -25.75
C MET A 1 -34.56 14.40 -25.26
N SER A 2 -33.35 14.02 -25.68
CA SER A 2 -32.13 14.73 -25.26
C SER A 2 -32.04 16.03 -26.05
N VAL A 3 -32.08 17.16 -25.34
CA VAL A 3 -31.80 18.46 -25.94
C VAL A 3 -30.29 18.50 -26.19
N ARG A 4 -29.89 18.18 -27.42
CA ARG A 4 -28.53 18.43 -27.90
C ARG A 4 -28.29 19.94 -27.72
N GLY A 5 -27.41 20.32 -26.80
CA GLY A 5 -27.13 21.73 -26.48
C GLY A 5 -26.76 22.53 -27.73
N ASP A 6 -27.03 23.83 -27.74
CA ASP A 6 -26.74 24.70 -28.88
C ASP A 6 -25.21 24.81 -29.13
N PHE A 7 -24.81 25.01 -30.38
CA PHE A 7 -23.40 25.18 -30.79
C PHE A 7 -22.72 26.33 -30.03
N TRP A 8 -23.46 27.43 -29.86
CA TRP A 8 -22.98 28.61 -29.14
C TRP A 8 -22.74 28.34 -27.66
N SER A 9 -23.60 27.54 -27.02
CA SER A 9 -23.42 27.13 -25.62
C SER A 9 -22.15 26.29 -25.44
N ARG A 10 -21.89 25.33 -26.33
CA ARG A 10 -20.65 24.54 -26.28
C ARG A 10 -19.40 25.39 -26.50
N ARG A 11 -19.43 26.31 -27.47
CA ARG A 11 -18.29 27.19 -27.76
C ARG A 11 -18.01 28.11 -26.58
N LYS A 12 -19.05 28.69 -25.96
CA LYS A 12 -18.90 29.53 -24.77
C LYS A 12 -18.34 28.73 -23.59
N ALA A 13 -18.86 27.54 -23.33
CA ALA A 13 -18.36 26.66 -22.28
C ALA A 13 -16.88 26.28 -22.49
N ARG A 14 -16.46 26.05 -23.75
CA ARG A 14 -15.05 25.77 -24.07
C ARG A 14 -14.15 26.98 -23.79
N VAL A 15 -14.57 28.18 -24.17
CA VAL A 15 -13.81 29.42 -23.88
C VAL A 15 -13.74 29.67 -22.38
N GLU A 16 -14.83 29.49 -21.64
CA GLU A 16 -14.84 29.63 -20.18
C GLU A 16 -13.92 28.60 -19.50
N ALA A 17 -13.83 27.38 -20.04
CA ALA A 17 -12.89 26.36 -19.57
C ALA A 17 -11.42 26.73 -19.87
N GLU A 18 -11.11 27.16 -21.11
CA GLU A 18 -9.78 27.66 -21.48
C GLU A 18 -9.36 28.85 -20.58
N GLU A 19 -10.26 29.80 -20.31
CA GLU A 19 -10.01 30.92 -19.38
C GLU A 19 -9.88 30.48 -17.92
N ALA A 20 -10.53 29.39 -17.50
CA ALA A 20 -10.36 28.81 -16.17
C ALA A 20 -8.97 28.14 -16.05
N GLU A 21 -8.58 27.36 -17.05
CA GLU A 21 -7.25 26.72 -17.11
C GLU A 21 -6.12 27.76 -17.09
N VAL A 22 -6.24 28.85 -17.86
CA VAL A 22 -5.26 29.95 -17.84
C VAL A 22 -5.17 30.57 -16.45
N ARG A 23 -6.31 30.85 -15.79
CA ARG A 23 -6.32 31.40 -14.42
C ARG A 23 -5.72 30.43 -13.40
N GLU A 24 -5.91 29.12 -13.57
CA GLU A 24 -5.29 28.11 -12.71
C GLU A 24 -3.77 28.07 -12.90
N GLN A 25 -3.30 28.08 -14.15
CA GLN A 25 -1.87 28.15 -14.48
C GLN A 25 -1.23 29.43 -13.92
N GLU A 26 -1.89 30.58 -14.05
CA GLU A 26 -1.41 31.84 -13.45
C GLU A 26 -1.28 31.75 -11.92
N ARG A 27 -2.26 31.12 -11.26
CA ARG A 27 -2.22 30.89 -9.80
C ARG A 27 -1.11 29.93 -9.41
N GLU A 28 -0.90 28.86 -10.16
CA GLU A 28 0.20 27.91 -9.93
C GLU A 28 1.56 28.57 -10.11
N LEU A 29 1.76 29.33 -11.18
CA LEU A 29 2.99 30.08 -11.41
C LEU A 29 3.23 31.11 -10.30
N ALA A 30 2.20 31.78 -9.81
CA ALA A 30 2.31 32.70 -8.69
C ALA A 30 2.70 31.97 -7.38
N ARG A 31 2.16 30.77 -7.13
CA ARG A 31 2.54 29.93 -5.99
C ARG A 31 4.00 29.48 -6.08
N ILE A 32 4.41 28.96 -7.24
CA ILE A 32 5.79 28.50 -7.48
C ILE A 32 6.78 29.64 -7.23
N LYS A 33 6.52 30.83 -7.78
CA LYS A 33 7.38 32.01 -7.56
C LYS A 33 7.49 32.38 -6.07
N ARG A 34 6.36 32.40 -5.36
CA ARG A 34 6.35 32.68 -3.91
C ARG A 34 7.14 31.62 -3.14
N ASP A 35 7.00 30.35 -3.50
CA ASP A 35 7.71 29.26 -2.85
C ASP A 35 9.22 29.32 -3.13
N GLU A 36 9.63 29.71 -4.35
CA GLU A 36 11.02 29.98 -4.71
C GLU A 36 11.61 31.13 -3.88
N GLU A 37 10.91 32.27 -3.77
CA GLU A 37 11.33 33.41 -2.94
C GLU A 37 11.49 33.04 -1.45
N LEU A 38 10.60 32.19 -0.93
CA LEU A 38 10.67 31.69 0.45
C LEU A 38 11.76 30.62 0.64
N ALA A 39 12.14 29.92 -0.41
CA ALA A 39 13.21 28.93 -0.38
C ALA A 39 14.60 29.58 -0.34
N GLU A 40 14.77 30.76 -0.93
CA GLU A 40 16.02 31.52 -0.90
C GLU A 40 16.34 32.09 0.49
N ARG A 41 15.32 32.36 1.31
CA ARG A 41 15.50 32.88 2.68
C ARG A 41 16.02 31.80 3.63
N THR A 42 16.77 32.20 4.65
CA THR A 42 17.23 31.24 5.66
C THR A 42 16.09 30.81 6.59
N ASP A 43 16.19 29.61 7.16
CA ASP A 43 15.18 29.11 8.12
C ASP A 43 15.10 30.01 9.36
N GLU A 44 16.25 30.46 9.87
CA GLU A 44 16.35 31.26 11.10
C GLU A 44 15.66 32.62 10.97
N GLU A 45 15.85 33.31 9.83
CA GLU A 45 15.21 34.58 9.54
C GLU A 45 13.68 34.43 9.45
N LEU A 46 13.20 33.38 8.79
CA LEU A 46 11.78 33.10 8.65
C LEU A 46 11.10 32.76 9.98
N LEU A 47 11.79 31.99 10.83
CA LEU A 47 11.28 31.67 12.17
C LEU A 47 11.19 32.92 13.04
N ALA A 48 12.18 33.81 12.96
CA ALA A 48 12.19 35.08 13.70
C ALA A 48 11.13 36.07 13.17
N GLU A 49 10.94 36.18 11.85
CA GLU A 49 9.94 37.06 11.23
C GLU A 49 8.51 36.67 11.62
N LEU A 50 8.26 35.36 11.72
CA LEU A 50 6.94 34.79 11.99
C LEU A 50 6.69 34.49 13.48
N ASP A 51 7.64 34.80 14.37
CA ASP A 51 7.58 34.50 15.81
C ASP A 51 7.21 33.03 16.10
N LEU A 52 7.87 32.12 15.37
CA LEU A 52 7.65 30.68 15.45
C LEU A 52 8.69 30.00 16.35
N PRO A 53 8.31 28.98 17.12
CA PRO A 53 9.25 28.15 17.88
C PRO A 53 10.12 27.30 16.94
N ASP A 54 11.09 26.56 17.48
CA ASP A 54 11.90 25.62 16.69
C ASP A 54 11.01 24.49 16.13
N PRO A 55 11.00 24.23 14.80
CA PRO A 55 10.20 23.17 14.20
C PRO A 55 10.50 21.77 14.74
N ASP A 56 11.72 21.50 15.22
CA ASP A 56 12.09 20.17 15.70
C ASP A 56 11.68 19.91 17.17
N ALA A 57 11.27 20.96 17.90
CA ALA A 57 10.86 20.91 19.31
C ALA A 57 9.34 20.96 19.51
N VAL A 58 8.54 20.86 18.44
CA VAL A 58 7.08 20.93 18.51
C VAL A 58 6.51 19.71 19.24
N ALA A 59 5.78 19.95 20.33
CA ALA A 59 5.19 18.90 21.16
C ALA A 59 3.65 18.95 21.17
N THR A 60 3.07 20.13 20.97
CA THR A 60 1.63 20.33 21.07
C THR A 60 0.97 20.59 19.71
N LYS A 61 -0.32 20.25 19.61
CA LYS A 61 -1.13 20.52 18.43
C LYS A 61 -1.20 22.02 18.11
N ASP A 62 -1.24 22.87 19.14
CA ASP A 62 -1.41 24.32 18.98
C ASP A 62 -0.15 24.97 18.38
N GLU A 63 1.03 24.52 18.79
CA GLU A 63 2.30 24.92 18.19
C GLU A 63 2.38 24.48 16.72
N LEU A 64 1.96 23.24 16.41
CA LEU A 64 1.91 22.75 15.04
C LEU A 64 0.97 23.57 14.15
N GLN A 65 -0.21 23.96 14.67
CA GLN A 65 -1.17 24.75 13.89
C GLN A 65 -0.58 26.08 13.41
N ARG A 66 0.34 26.69 14.18
CA ARG A 66 1.03 27.92 13.78
C ARG A 66 1.91 27.71 12.54
N PHE A 67 2.49 26.52 12.37
CA PHE A 67 3.27 26.20 11.17
C PHE A 67 2.40 25.93 9.93
N MET A 68 1.12 25.64 10.08
CA MET A 68 0.25 25.21 8.97
C MET A 68 -0.35 26.37 8.15
N THR A 69 0.10 27.60 8.38
CA THR A 69 -0.35 28.76 7.61
C THR A 69 0.32 28.81 6.23
N GLU A 70 -0.35 29.41 5.24
CA GLU A 70 0.19 29.61 3.88
C GLU A 70 1.40 30.56 3.82
N THR A 71 1.76 31.19 4.94
CA THR A 71 2.94 32.04 5.07
C THR A 71 4.22 31.24 5.31
N VAL A 72 4.10 30.01 5.83
CA VAL A 72 5.24 29.18 6.22
C VAL A 72 5.65 28.28 5.05
N PRO A 73 6.93 28.31 4.63
CA PRO A 73 7.42 27.44 3.58
C PRO A 73 7.25 25.96 3.93
N GLU A 74 7.05 25.14 2.89
CA GLU A 74 6.72 23.72 3.03
C GLU A 74 7.79 22.90 3.78
N ARG A 75 9.07 23.29 3.67
CA ARG A 75 10.18 22.62 4.38
C ARG A 75 10.04 22.69 5.90
N LEU A 76 9.62 23.83 6.45
CA LEU A 76 9.41 24.03 7.88
C LEU A 76 8.16 23.28 8.35
N ARG A 77 7.10 23.30 7.54
CA ARG A 77 5.88 22.49 7.76
C ARG A 77 6.20 21.00 7.87
N ARG A 78 7.01 20.47 6.93
CA ARG A 78 7.43 19.06 6.93
C ARG A 78 8.29 18.71 8.14
N ARG A 79 9.20 19.60 8.57
CA ARG A 79 10.01 19.40 9.79
C ARG A 79 9.13 19.33 11.04
N ALA A 80 8.24 20.31 11.23
CA ALA A 80 7.31 20.34 12.35
C ALA A 80 6.40 19.10 12.40
N LEU A 81 5.89 18.64 11.25
CA LEU A 81 5.12 17.39 11.19
C LEU A 81 5.95 16.18 11.61
N ARG A 82 7.18 16.05 11.10
CA ARG A 82 8.06 14.94 11.46
C ARG A 82 8.37 14.92 12.95
N ALA A 83 8.56 16.08 13.57
CA ALA A 83 8.75 16.19 15.02
C ALA A 83 7.51 15.67 15.77
N LEU A 84 6.31 16.09 15.37
CA LEU A 84 5.05 15.65 16.00
C LEU A 84 4.86 14.12 15.96
N TRP A 85 5.18 13.48 14.83
CA TRP A 85 5.09 12.02 14.71
C TRP A 85 6.04 11.27 15.65
N ARG A 86 7.13 11.89 16.07
CA ARG A 86 8.12 11.30 16.99
C ARG A 86 7.81 11.63 18.45
N SER A 87 7.25 12.80 18.73
CA SER A 87 7.01 13.30 20.08
C SER A 87 5.65 12.91 20.65
N ASN A 88 4.64 12.69 19.81
CA ASN A 88 3.30 12.35 20.27
C ASN A 88 3.15 10.82 20.47
N PRO A 89 3.01 10.34 21.73
CA PRO A 89 2.86 8.92 21.98
C PRO A 89 1.62 8.34 21.31
N VAL A 90 0.53 9.10 21.19
CA VAL A 90 -0.71 8.63 20.53
C VAL A 90 -0.46 8.21 19.08
N LEU A 91 0.41 8.93 18.37
CA LEU A 91 0.74 8.65 16.98
C LEU A 91 1.88 7.64 16.82
N ALA A 92 2.67 7.43 17.87
CA ALA A 92 3.77 6.48 17.92
C ALA A 92 3.38 5.16 18.59
N ASN A 93 2.13 4.99 19.01
CA ASN A 93 1.63 3.79 19.63
C ASN A 93 1.59 2.65 18.59
N VAL A 94 2.33 1.58 18.87
CA VAL A 94 2.11 0.28 18.24
C VAL A 94 1.04 -0.41 19.06
N ASP A 95 -0.22 -0.17 18.72
CA ASP A 95 -1.41 -0.60 19.47
C ASP A 95 -1.77 -2.09 19.28
N GLY A 96 -0.92 -2.85 18.57
CA GLY A 96 -1.14 -4.26 18.27
C GLY A 96 -2.21 -4.52 17.21
N LEU A 97 -2.80 -3.46 16.62
CA LEU A 97 -3.67 -3.58 15.43
C LEU A 97 -2.87 -3.67 14.13
N VAL A 98 -1.54 -3.68 14.20
CA VAL A 98 -0.70 -3.88 13.03
C VAL A 98 -0.43 -5.38 12.91
N GLU A 99 -1.28 -6.09 12.17
CA GLU A 99 -1.19 -7.55 12.03
C GLU A 99 0.14 -8.02 11.42
N TYR A 100 0.91 -7.13 10.79
CA TYR A 100 2.23 -7.42 10.21
C TYR A 100 3.38 -6.70 10.93
N GLY A 101 3.13 -6.11 12.10
CA GLY A 101 4.13 -5.34 12.84
C GLY A 101 5.05 -6.19 13.72
N GLU A 102 4.68 -7.44 13.94
CA GLU A 102 5.47 -8.41 14.70
C GLU A 102 6.45 -9.18 13.81
N ASP A 103 7.45 -9.80 14.43
CA ASP A 103 8.38 -10.68 13.73
C ASP A 103 7.76 -12.07 13.57
N TYR A 104 7.25 -12.34 12.36
CA TYR A 104 6.69 -13.63 11.98
C TYR A 104 7.73 -14.59 11.39
N THR A 105 9.02 -14.27 11.48
CA THR A 105 10.03 -15.26 11.13
C THR A 105 10.00 -16.37 12.18
N ASP A 106 10.02 -17.62 11.70
CA ASP A 106 10.03 -18.85 12.52
C ASP A 106 11.24 -18.93 13.50
N SER A 107 12.13 -17.93 13.48
CA SER A 107 13.26 -17.79 14.38
C SER A 107 12.87 -17.66 15.85
N ALA A 108 11.66 -17.16 16.16
CA ALA A 108 11.18 -17.03 17.53
C ALA A 108 10.59 -18.34 18.10
N THR A 109 10.16 -19.27 17.24
CA THR A 109 9.46 -20.52 17.61
C THR A 109 10.31 -21.78 17.42
N VAL A 110 11.41 -21.70 16.68
CA VAL A 110 12.33 -22.81 16.45
C VAL A 110 13.24 -23.01 17.66
N ILE A 111 13.09 -24.17 18.31
CA ILE A 111 14.06 -24.69 19.27
C ILE A 111 15.38 -24.94 18.51
N GLU A 112 16.52 -24.65 19.14
CA GLU A 112 17.84 -24.94 18.55
C GLU A 112 17.90 -26.38 18.02
N ASN A 113 18.16 -26.54 16.71
CA ASN A 113 18.23 -27.80 15.96
C ASN A 113 16.89 -28.49 15.60
N LEU A 114 15.76 -27.78 15.57
CA LEU A 114 14.54 -28.33 14.98
C LEU A 114 14.73 -28.53 13.47
N GLN A 115 14.82 -29.80 13.05
CA GLN A 115 14.92 -30.19 11.65
C GLN A 115 13.64 -30.91 11.21
N THR A 116 13.20 -30.67 9.99
CA THR A 116 12.10 -31.46 9.42
C THR A 116 12.60 -32.86 9.10
N ALA A 117 11.85 -33.88 9.51
CA ALA A 117 12.14 -35.28 9.18
C ALA A 117 12.13 -35.57 7.67
N TYR A 118 11.51 -34.70 6.88
CA TYR A 118 11.43 -34.82 5.43
C TYR A 118 12.64 -34.21 4.73
N GLU A 119 13.34 -35.02 3.95
CA GLU A 119 14.40 -34.56 3.06
C GLU A 119 13.93 -34.64 1.60
N VAL A 120 14.01 -33.50 0.90
CA VAL A 120 13.56 -33.40 -0.50
C VAL A 120 14.30 -34.41 -1.36
N GLY A 121 13.55 -35.27 -2.05
CA GLY A 121 14.08 -36.33 -2.91
C GLY A 121 14.47 -37.63 -2.19
N LYS A 122 14.54 -37.67 -0.85
CA LYS A 122 14.82 -38.91 -0.07
C LYS A 122 13.63 -39.40 0.78
N GLY A 123 12.61 -38.55 0.98
CA GLY A 123 11.40 -38.88 1.73
C GLY A 123 11.50 -38.62 3.23
N MET A 124 10.49 -39.04 4.01
CA MET A 124 10.35 -38.71 5.44
C MET A 124 11.25 -39.54 6.39
N ALA A 125 11.97 -40.54 5.88
CA ALA A 125 12.62 -41.56 6.69
C ALA A 125 14.14 -41.64 6.50
N SER A 126 14.77 -40.70 5.78
CA SER A 126 16.24 -40.76 5.56
C SER A 126 17.01 -40.55 6.86
N GLN A 127 16.65 -39.52 7.63
CA GLN A 127 17.32 -39.17 8.88
C GLN A 127 17.16 -40.24 9.97
N PHE A 128 15.98 -40.87 10.07
CA PHE A 128 15.75 -41.97 10.99
C PHE A 128 16.53 -43.23 10.58
N ARG A 129 16.61 -43.54 9.29
CA ARG A 129 17.36 -44.70 8.81
C ARG A 129 18.83 -44.64 9.19
N GLU A 130 19.48 -43.48 9.11
CA GLU A 130 20.89 -43.34 9.53
C GLU A 130 21.07 -43.46 11.06
N MET A 131 20.13 -42.95 11.86
CA MET A 131 20.17 -43.13 13.32
C MET A 131 19.97 -44.60 13.77
N PHE A 132 19.23 -45.40 13.00
CA PHE A 132 18.98 -46.82 13.29
C PHE A 132 19.91 -47.80 12.53
N ALA A 133 20.87 -47.33 11.72
CA ALA A 133 21.65 -48.17 10.81
C ALA A 133 23.10 -48.51 11.24
N GLU A 134 23.63 -48.07 12.38
CA GLU A 134 24.97 -48.46 12.82
C GLU A 134 25.05 -48.87 14.30
N PRO A 135 25.92 -49.85 14.67
CA PRO A 135 25.48 -51.25 14.80
C PRO A 135 25.82 -51.87 16.16
N ASP A 136 24.96 -52.74 16.70
CA ASP A 136 25.47 -53.86 17.50
C ASP A 136 24.57 -55.10 17.59
N SER A 137 25.27 -56.22 17.47
CA SER A 137 24.98 -57.58 17.94
C SER A 137 23.55 -58.16 17.84
N LYS A 138 23.41 -59.13 16.92
CA LYS A 138 22.90 -60.49 17.19
C LYS A 138 21.80 -60.61 18.26
N ALA A 139 20.54 -60.54 17.84
CA ALA A 139 19.44 -61.19 18.56
C ALA A 139 18.45 -61.78 17.55
N GLU A 140 18.14 -63.06 17.75
CA GLU A 140 17.11 -63.83 17.06
C GLU A 140 15.71 -63.28 17.39
N PRO A 141 14.66 -63.60 16.59
CA PRO A 141 13.34 -63.04 16.79
C PRO A 141 12.65 -63.79 17.94
N GLU A 142 12.24 -63.07 18.98
CA GLU A 142 11.19 -63.53 19.89
C GLU A 142 9.92 -62.77 19.53
N GLU A 143 9.00 -63.49 18.89
CA GLU A 143 7.58 -63.19 18.91
C GLU A 143 7.12 -63.37 20.35
N ASP A 144 6.63 -62.31 21.00
CA ASP A 144 5.72 -62.47 22.13
C ASP A 144 4.66 -61.37 22.10
N ASP A 145 3.44 -61.83 21.81
CA ASP A 145 2.17 -61.13 21.93
C ASP A 145 1.92 -60.74 23.39
N LEU A 146 1.75 -59.45 23.67
CA LEU A 146 0.91 -59.01 24.78
C LEU A 146 0.00 -57.87 24.33
N ALA A 147 -1.25 -58.27 24.16
CA ALA A 147 -2.40 -57.44 23.86
C ALA A 147 -2.76 -56.51 25.03
N GLU A 148 -3.34 -55.36 24.63
CA GLU A 148 -4.32 -54.54 25.35
C GLU A 148 -3.88 -53.79 26.62
N ASP A 149 -3.75 -52.47 26.48
CA ASP A 149 -4.49 -51.56 27.35
C ASP A 149 -5.05 -50.39 26.51
N VAL A 150 -6.37 -50.21 26.60
CA VAL A 150 -7.16 -49.27 25.81
C VAL A 150 -7.86 -48.32 26.78
N ALA A 151 -7.46 -47.05 26.79
CA ALA A 151 -8.22 -45.87 27.26
C ALA A 151 -7.25 -44.67 27.23
N ASP A 152 -7.57 -43.45 26.83
CA ASP A 152 -8.82 -42.77 26.52
C ASP A 152 -8.39 -41.37 26.01
N ALA A 153 -8.97 -40.89 24.90
CA ALA A 153 -9.14 -39.46 24.61
C ALA A 153 -9.88 -39.30 23.27
N SER A 154 -11.20 -39.16 23.40
CA SER A 154 -12.13 -38.63 22.42
C SER A 154 -11.63 -37.36 21.72
N SER A 155 -11.83 -37.28 20.40
CA SER A 155 -12.22 -36.06 19.71
C SER A 155 -12.80 -36.39 18.34
N GLU A 156 -14.11 -36.20 18.22
CA GLU A 156 -14.89 -36.12 16.98
C GLU A 156 -14.10 -35.50 15.82
N ALA A 157 -13.84 -36.28 14.76
CA ALA A 157 -13.52 -35.75 13.45
C ALA A 157 -14.83 -35.57 12.67
N SER A 158 -15.35 -34.35 12.66
CA SER A 158 -16.46 -33.97 11.79
C SER A 158 -15.98 -33.94 10.35
N ASP A 159 -16.67 -34.69 9.50
CA ASP A 159 -16.46 -34.83 8.06
C ASP A 159 -16.69 -33.48 7.32
N PRO A 160 -15.72 -32.93 6.58
CA PRO A 160 -15.98 -31.77 5.74
C PRO A 160 -16.56 -32.20 4.39
N ASN A 161 -17.89 -32.16 4.31
CA ASN A 161 -18.69 -32.23 3.09
C ASN A 161 -18.18 -31.22 2.02
N PRO A 162 -17.71 -31.65 0.84
CA PRO A 162 -17.24 -30.78 -0.23
C PRO A 162 -18.41 -30.31 -1.12
N GLU A 163 -19.46 -29.74 -0.53
CA GLU A 163 -20.59 -29.18 -1.27
C GLU A 163 -20.96 -27.81 -0.69
N ASN A 164 -20.10 -26.81 -0.94
CA ASN A 164 -20.47 -25.40 -1.13
C ASN A 164 -19.22 -24.54 -1.39
N ALA A 165 -18.67 -24.68 -2.59
CA ALA A 165 -17.71 -23.72 -3.14
C ALA A 165 -18.25 -23.18 -4.48
N SER A 166 -19.43 -22.56 -4.45
CA SER A 166 -19.93 -21.71 -5.53
C SER A 166 -19.51 -20.25 -5.27
N ILE A 167 -18.20 -20.00 -5.39
CA ILE A 167 -17.72 -18.63 -5.56
C ILE A 167 -17.91 -18.30 -7.03
N ALA A 168 -19.00 -17.58 -7.32
CA ALA A 168 -19.24 -16.99 -8.62
C ALA A 168 -18.13 -15.97 -8.90
N LEU A 169 -17.13 -16.39 -9.68
CA LEU A 169 -16.16 -15.52 -10.31
C LEU A 169 -16.92 -14.67 -11.34
N ALA A 170 -17.39 -13.49 -10.93
CA ALA A 170 -17.81 -12.45 -11.83
C ALA A 170 -16.54 -11.88 -12.51
N ALA A 171 -16.08 -12.59 -13.54
CA ALA A 171 -15.16 -12.04 -14.52
C ALA A 171 -15.95 -11.01 -15.34
N SER A 172 -15.90 -9.75 -14.92
CA SER A 172 -16.20 -8.63 -15.80
C SER A 172 -15.07 -8.53 -16.83
N ASP A 173 -15.24 -9.26 -17.92
CA ASP A 173 -14.54 -9.03 -19.18
C ASP A 173 -15.10 -7.73 -19.78
N GLU A 174 -14.67 -6.59 -19.24
CA GLU A 174 -14.72 -5.33 -19.99
C GLU A 174 -13.54 -5.36 -20.97
N THR A 175 -13.77 -6.02 -22.10
CA THR A 175 -13.02 -5.73 -23.30
C THR A 175 -13.24 -4.24 -23.59
N GLU A 176 -12.22 -3.43 -23.32
CA GLU A 176 -12.21 -2.01 -23.63
C GLU A 176 -12.30 -1.86 -25.16
N GLU A 177 -13.53 -1.71 -25.67
CA GLU A 177 -13.76 -1.28 -27.05
C GLU A 177 -13.00 0.04 -27.23
N PRO A 178 -12.05 0.13 -28.19
CA PRO A 178 -11.32 1.37 -28.38
C PRO A 178 -12.32 2.46 -28.74
N ALA A 179 -12.36 3.51 -27.91
CA ALA A 179 -13.20 4.68 -28.11
C ALA A 179 -13.09 5.15 -29.58
N PRO A 180 -14.23 5.48 -30.23
CA PRO A 180 -14.19 5.94 -31.61
C PRO A 180 -13.32 7.19 -31.69
N LEU A 181 -12.17 7.08 -32.38
CA LEU A 181 -11.30 8.20 -32.67
C LEU A 181 -12.11 9.21 -33.49
N ASP A 182 -12.48 10.33 -32.86
CA ASP A 182 -13.21 11.43 -33.47
C ASP A 182 -12.24 12.21 -34.40
N LEU A 183 -11.90 11.59 -35.54
CA LEU A 183 -11.02 12.18 -36.53
C LEU A 183 -11.75 13.39 -37.15
N PRO A 184 -11.15 14.59 -37.19
CA PRO A 184 -11.78 15.74 -37.80
C PRO A 184 -12.07 15.43 -39.27
N ARG A 185 -13.35 15.51 -39.66
CA ARG A 185 -13.77 15.35 -41.07
C ARG A 185 -13.05 16.40 -41.90
N ARG A 186 -12.06 15.98 -42.69
CA ARG A 186 -11.39 16.83 -43.67
C ARG A 186 -12.41 17.26 -44.73
N SER A 187 -13.02 18.43 -44.57
CA SER A 187 -13.80 19.04 -45.64
C SER A 187 -12.84 19.52 -46.72
N MET A 188 -12.89 18.95 -47.92
CA MET A 188 -12.19 19.50 -49.09
C MET A 188 -12.75 20.89 -49.37
N ARG A 189 -11.92 21.92 -49.27
CA ARG A 189 -12.22 23.25 -49.81
C ARG A 189 -11.76 23.27 -51.27
N PHE A 190 -12.70 23.48 -52.18
CA PHE A 190 -12.40 23.79 -53.57
C PHE A 190 -12.22 25.30 -53.72
N THR A 191 -11.10 25.70 -54.32
CA THR A 191 -10.89 27.06 -54.80
C THR A 191 -10.98 27.02 -56.32
N PHE A 192 -11.83 27.86 -56.90
CA PHE A 192 -11.83 28.12 -58.34
C PHE A 192 -11.00 29.37 -58.60
N GLU A 193 -10.07 29.29 -59.55
CA GLU A 193 -9.41 30.46 -60.11
C GLU A 193 -10.34 31.07 -61.16
N ASP A 194 -10.70 32.34 -60.99
CA ASP A 194 -11.51 33.09 -61.94
C ASP A 194 -10.71 33.31 -63.23
N THR A 195 -11.27 32.85 -64.36
CA THR A 195 -10.80 33.15 -65.73
C THR A 195 -11.32 34.48 -66.22
#